data_AF-A0A8E2KWB6-F1
#
_entry.id   AF-A0A8E2KWB6-F1
#
_cell.length_a   1.000
_cell.length_b   1.000
_cell.length_c   1.000
_cell.angle_alpha   90.00
_cell.angle_beta   90.00
_cell.angle_gamma   90.00
#
_symmetry.space_group_name_H-M   'P 1'
#
loop_
_entity.id
_entity.type
_entity.pdbx_description
1 polymer ?
#
loop_
_entity_poly.entity_id
_entity_poly.type
_entity_poly.pdbx_seq_one_letter_code
_entity_poly.pdbx_strand_id
1 'polypeptide(L)' 'MADRLLKLDLIILDELGYLPFSPSGGALLFHLLSKLYERTSVVITTNLSFSEWASIFGEPRNWEYP' A
#
# COMPACT_ATOMS: atom_id res chain seq x y z
N MET A 1 9.69 2.71 12.92
CA MET A 1 9.70 1.42 12.18
C MET A 1 9.73 1.66 10.68
N ALA A 2 8.89 2.55 10.12
CA ALA A 2 8.91 2.94 8.70
C ALA A 2 10.27 3.50 8.20
N ASP A 3 11.03 4.25 9.00
CA ASP A 3 12.35 4.77 8.58
C ASP A 3 13.41 3.69 8.31
N ARG A 4 13.20 2.47 8.81
CA ARG A 4 14.08 1.34 8.46
C ARG A 4 13.76 0.79 7.07
N LEU A 5 12.50 0.89 6.63
CA LEU A 5 12.05 0.42 5.32
C LEU A 5 12.59 1.32 4.20
N LEU A 6 12.71 2.63 4.45
CA LEU A 6 13.32 3.59 3.52
C LEU A 6 14.80 3.37 3.24
N LYS A 7 15.48 2.51 4.01
CA LYS A 7 16.88 2.15 3.82
C LYS A 7 17.06 0.84 3.04
N LEU A 8 15.96 0.19 2.67
CA LEU A 8 15.97 -1.03 1.87
C LEU A 8 15.83 -0.66 0.40
N ASP A 9 16.57 -1.35 -0.46
CA ASP A 9 16.48 -1.17 -1.91
C ASP A 9 15.20 -1.82 -2.48
N LEU A 10 14.71 -2.87 -1.81
CA LEU A 10 13.55 -3.66 -2.20
C LEU A 10 12.69 -4.05 -0.99
N ILE A 11 11.38 -3.91 -1.13
CA ILE A 11 10.36 -4.42 -0.20
C ILE A 11 9.41 -5.32 -0.98
N ILE A 12 9.09 -6.48 -0.41
CA ILE A 12 8.12 -7.43 -0.96
C ILE A 12 6.92 -7.50 -0.01
N LEU A 13 5.74 -7.18 -0.52
CA LEU A 13 4.46 -7.37 0.15
C LEU A 13 3.79 -8.60 -0.46
N ASP A 14 3.68 -9.68 0.31
CA ASP A 14 3.14 -10.95 -0.18
C ASP A 14 1.67 -11.13 0.27
N GLU A 15 0.87 -11.80 -0.57
CA GLU A 15 -0.54 -12.15 -0.32
C GLU A 15 -1.45 -10.98 0.07
N LEU A 16 -1.22 -9.80 -0.51
CA LEU A 16 -2.05 -8.63 -0.25
C LEU A 16 -3.50 -8.89 -0.65
N GLY A 17 -4.44 -8.66 0.26
CA GLY A 17 -5.88 -8.82 0.00
C GLY A 17 -6.48 -10.16 0.43
N TYR A 18 -5.69 -11.06 1.01
CA TYR A 18 -6.21 -12.31 1.57
C TYR A 18 -7.12 -12.10 2.79
N LEU A 19 -6.79 -11.10 3.63
CA LEU A 19 -7.63 -10.68 4.76
C LEU A 19 -8.29 -9.32 4.46
N PRO A 20 -9.55 -9.11 4.90
CA PRO A 20 -10.22 -7.83 4.75
C PRO A 20 -9.45 -6.75 5.54
N PHE A 21 -9.06 -5.69 4.85
CA PHE A 21 -8.43 -4.54 5.48
C PHE A 21 -9.47 -3.74 6.27
N SER A 22 -9.11 -3.33 7.49
CA SER A 22 -9.83 -2.24 8.13
C SER A 22 -9.59 -0.94 7.36
N PRO A 23 -10.50 0.04 7.41
CA PRO A 23 -10.27 1.37 6.81
C PRO A 23 -8.95 2.01 7.26
N SER A 24 -8.59 1.82 8.54
CA SER A 24 -7.31 2.28 9.09
C SER A 24 -6.09 1.53 8.54
N GLY A 25 -6.23 0.23 8.24
CA GLY A 25 -5.17 -0.58 7.65
C GLY A 25 -4.85 -0.18 6.21
N GLY A 26 -5.89 0.07 5.41
CA GLY A 26 -5.74 0.59 4.04
C GLY A 26 -5.05 1.95 4.00
N ALA A 27 -5.47 2.87 4.88
CA ALA A 27 -4.83 4.19 5.01
C ALA A 27 -3.36 4.09 5.44
N LEU A 28 -3.02 3.17 6.35
CA LEU A 28 -1.63 2.96 6.78
C LEU A 28 -0.76 2.38 5.66
N LEU A 29 -1.28 1.40 4.91
CA LEU A 29 -0.60 0.82 3.76
C LEU A 29 -0.36 1.89 2.69
N PHE A 30 -1.38 2.71 2.41
CA PHE A 30 -1.22 3.83 1.49
C PHE A 30 -0.14 4.82 1.96
N HIS A 31 -0.20 5.25 3.23
CA HIS A 31 0.81 6.14 3.80
C HIS A 31 2.22 5.56 3.72
N LEU A 32 2.37 4.26 3.91
CA LEU A 32 3.65 3.56 3.73
C LEU A 32 4.10 3.61 2.25
N LEU A 33 3.24 3.20 1.32
CA LEU A 33 3.57 3.18 -0.11
C LEU A 33 3.92 4.58 -0.63
N SER A 34 3.21 5.62 -0.19
CA SER A 34 3.50 7.02 -0.50
C SER A 34 4.88 7.47 -0.01
N LYS A 35 5.34 6.97 1.15
CA LYS A 35 6.69 7.24 1.63
C LYS A 35 7.78 6.51 0.84
N LEU A 36 7.47 5.32 0.32
CA LEU A 36 8.39 4.49 -0.45
C LEU A 36 8.47 4.91 -1.92
N TYR A 37 7.43 5.58 -2.44
CA TYR A 37 7.35 6.07 -3.81
C TYR A 37 8.61 6.88 -4.18
N GLU A 38 9.18 6.58 -5.35
CA GLU A 38 10.43 7.13 -5.89
C GLU A 38 11.71 6.89 -5.05
N ARG A 39 11.63 6.12 -3.96
CA ARG A 39 12.77 5.88 -3.05
C ARG A 39 13.15 4.41 -2.92
N THR A 40 12.16 3.53 -2.86
CA THR A 40 12.36 2.09 -2.64
C THR A 40 11.55 1.31 -3.66
N SER A 41 12.14 0.26 -4.25
CA SER A 41 11.40 -0.63 -5.14
C SER A 41 10.42 -1.48 -4.32
N VAL A 42 9.18 -1.61 -4.78
CA VAL A 42 8.16 -2.40 -4.10
C VAL A 42 7.60 -3.46 -5.05
N VAL A 43 7.62 -4.71 -4.62
CA VAL A 43 6.93 -5.82 -5.29
C VAL A 43 5.72 -6.20 -4.44
N ILE A 44 4.56 -6.31 -5.08
CA ILE A 44 3.31 -6.71 -4.43
C ILE A 44 2.82 -7.98 -5.11
N THR A 45 2.59 -9.04 -4.33
CA THR A 45 1.82 -10.20 -4.77
C THR A 45 0.42 -10.08 -4.16
N THR A 46 -0.59 -10.37 -4.97
CA THR A 46 -1.99 -10.21 -4.56
C THR A 46 -2.86 -11.16 -5.37
N ASN A 47 -3.93 -11.64 -4.74
CA ASN A 47 -5.01 -12.34 -5.40
C ASN A 47 -6.08 -11.38 -5.96
N LEU A 48 -5.93 -10.07 -5.74
CA LEU A 48 -6.89 -9.05 -6.15
C LEU A 48 -6.53 -8.46 -7.51
N SER A 49 -7.56 -8.30 -8.34
CA SER A 49 -7.49 -7.49 -9.56
C SER A 49 -7.37 -6.01 -9.23
N PHE A 50 -6.84 -5.20 -10.15
CA PHE A 50 -6.73 -3.74 -9.95
C PHE A 50 -8.06 -3.05 -9.63
N SER A 51 -9.19 -3.56 -10.15
CA SER A 51 -10.52 -3.05 -9.80
C SER A 51 -10.87 -3.24 -8.33
N GLU A 52 -10.36 -4.29 -7.69
CA GLU A 52 -10.63 -4.61 -6.29
C GLU A 52 -9.76 -3.80 -5.32
N TRP A 53 -8.71 -3.11 -5.81
CA TRP A 53 -7.84 -2.29 -4.96
C TRP A 53 -8.58 -1.10 -4.33
N ALA A 54 -9.66 -0.62 -4.96
CA ALA A 54 -10.54 0.39 -4.39
C ALA A 54 -11.19 -0.07 -3.07
N SER A 55 -11.33 -1.39 -2.84
CA SER A 55 -11.82 -1.92 -1.57
C SER A 55 -10.80 -1.84 -0.43
N ILE A 56 -9.50 -1.84 -0.77
CA ILE A 56 -8.40 -1.70 0.20
C ILE A 56 -8.15 -0.23 0.51
N PHE A 57 -8.06 0.59 -0.54
CA PHE A 57 -7.57 1.96 -0.46
C PHE A 57 -8.70 3.00 -0.40
N GLY A 58 -9.93 2.63 -0.75
CA GLY A 58 -11.05 3.56 -0.91
C GLY A 58 -11.12 4.15 -2.32
N GLU A 59 -12.16 4.93 -2.59
CA GLU A 59 -12.35 5.58 -3.90
C GLU A 59 -11.31 6.71 -4.14
N PRO A 60 -10.81 6.86 -5.38
CA PRO A 60 -9.82 7.88 -5.74
C PRO A 60 -10.24 9.33 -5.48
N ARG A 61 -11.55 9.61 -5.37
CA ARG A 61 -12.07 10.96 -5.06
C ARG A 61 -11.60 11.51 -3.72
N ASN A 62 -11.07 10.65 -2.84
CA ASN A 62 -10.56 11.03 -1.53
C ASN A 62 -9.02 11.11 -1.51
N TRP A 63 -8.36 10.94 -2.66
CA TRP A 63 -6.90 10.85 -2.81
C TRP A 63 -6.23 12.19 -3.11
N GLU A 64 -7.02 13.27 -3.19
CA GLU A 64 -6.49 14.62 -3.03
C GLU A 64 -6.09 14.80 -1.57
N TYR A 65 -4.84 14.45 -1.26
CA TYR A 65 -4.16 15.00 -0.09
C TYR A 65 -4.26 16.54 -0.14
N PRO A 66 -4.47 17.24 1.00
CA PRO A 66 -4.11 18.65 1.07
C PRO A 66 -2.61 18.87 0.83
#